data_AF-A0A496UGI1-F1
#
_entry.id   AF-A0A496UGI1-F1
#
_cell.length_a   1.000
_cell.length_b   1.000
_cell.length_c   1.000
_cell.angle_alpha   90.00
_cell.angle_beta   90.00
_cell.angle_gamma   90.00
#
_symmetry.space_group_name_H-M   'P 1'
#
loop_
_entity.id
_entity.type
_entity.pdbx_description
1 polymer ?
#
loop_
_entity_poly.entity_id
_entity_poly.type
_entity_poly.pdbx_seq_one_letter_code
_entity_poly.pdbx_strand_id
1 'polypeptide(L)' 'MGELCCEVKRYKVPDLDMEVRIYGEDGEIPRASHWMCEECTDIALSLEAVGFCPKTWLDQRALLKEYVEVYVKR' A
#
# COMPACT_ATOMS: atom_id res chain seq x y z
N MET A 1 -13.90 21.97 -1.71
CA MET A 1 -13.59 21.63 -0.31
C MET A 1 -12.42 20.67 -0.35
N GLY A 2 -11.37 20.90 0.43
CA GLY A 2 -10.26 19.95 0.54
C GLY A 2 -10.69 18.79 1.45
N GLU A 3 -10.62 17.56 0.95
CA GLU A 3 -10.82 16.38 1.78
C GLU A 3 -9.62 16.19 2.73
N LEU A 4 -9.85 15.56 3.88
CA LEU A 4 -8.77 15.13 4.74
C LEU A 4 -7.97 14.04 4.01
N CYS A 5 -6.68 14.30 3.81
CA CYS A 5 -5.75 13.33 3.27
C CYS A 5 -4.95 12.68 4.40
N CYS A 6 -4.76 11.37 4.31
CA CYS A 6 -3.89 10.61 5.19
C CYS A 6 -2.58 10.26 4.49
N GLU A 7 -1.49 10.30 5.24
CA GLU A 7 -0.18 9.84 4.78
C GLU A 7 -0.11 8.32 4.89
N VAL A 8 0.27 7.65 3.81
CA VAL A 8 0.58 6.21 3.81
C VAL A 8 2.05 6.02 3.49
N LYS A 9 2.79 5.58 4.51
CA LYS A 9 4.23 5.31 4.41
C LYS A 9 4.47 4.13 3.50
N ARG A 10 5.53 4.21 2.72
CA ARG A 10 5.90 3.18 1.75
C ARG A 10 7.32 2.75 1.97
N TYR A 11 7.51 1.44 1.82
CA TYR A 11 8.79 0.78 1.89
C TYR A 11 8.92 -0.13 0.68
N LYS A 12 10.16 -0.41 0.27
CA LYS A 12 10.45 -1.48 -0.67
C LYS A 12 11.59 -2.33 -0.11
N VAL A 13 11.60 -3.60 -0.47
CA VAL A 13 12.81 -4.42 -0.36
C VAL A 13 13.63 -4.19 -1.64
N PRO A 14 14.96 -4.04 -1.56
CA PRO A 14 15.81 -3.92 -2.75
C PRO A 14 15.67 -5.16 -3.65
N ASP A 15 15.56 -4.92 -4.95
CA ASP A 15 15.37 -5.97 -5.96
C ASP A 15 16.71 -6.45 -6.54
N LEU A 16 17.76 -5.62 -6.43
CA LEU A 16 19.07 -5.83 -7.04
C LEU A 16 20.20 -5.49 -6.05
N ASP A 17 21.33 -6.19 -6.16
CA ASP A 17 22.55 -5.92 -5.39
C ASP A 17 23.03 -4.46 -5.52
N MET A 18 22.77 -3.82 -6.67
CA MET A 18 23.09 -2.42 -6.88
C MET A 18 22.31 -1.51 -5.93
N GLU A 19 21.04 -1.81 -5.64
CA GLU A 19 20.25 -1.02 -4.70
C GLU A 19 20.79 -1.17 -3.27
N VAL A 20 21.16 -2.39 -2.86
CA VAL A 20 21.83 -2.62 -1.56
C VAL A 20 23.12 -1.80 -1.45
N ARG A 21 23.88 -1.69 -2.54
CA ARG A 21 25.11 -0.86 -2.56
C ARG A 21 24.83 0.64 -2.52
N ILE A 22 23.72 1.11 -3.09
CA ILE A 22 23.32 2.53 -3.08
C ILE A 22 22.78 2.94 -1.71
N TYR A 23 21.90 2.11 -1.15
CA TYR A 23 21.18 2.42 0.08
C TYR A 23 21.89 1.91 1.34
N GLY A 24 22.85 0.98 1.20
CA GLY A 24 23.61 0.41 2.31
C GLY A 24 22.85 -0.63 3.13
N GLU A 25 21.62 -0.98 2.73
CA GLU A 25 20.71 -1.86 3.44
C GLU A 25 20.09 -2.88 2.48
N ASP A 26 19.90 -4.12 2.95
CA ASP A 26 19.19 -5.21 2.25
C ASP A 26 17.74 -5.36 2.72
N GLY A 27 17.31 -4.55 3.69
CA GLY A 27 15.99 -4.54 4.28
C GLY A 27 15.02 -3.52 3.66
N GLU A 28 14.13 -2.97 4.48
CA GLU A 28 13.09 -2.04 4.04
C GLU A 28 13.65 -0.64 3.74
N ILE A 29 13.76 -0.30 2.46
CA ILE A 29 14.17 1.03 2.01
C ILE A 29 12.93 1.94 2.00
N PRO A 30 12.92 3.04 2.77
CA PRO A 30 11.82 4.00 2.78
C PRO A 30 11.67 4.67 1.41
N ARG A 31 10.42 4.84 0.97
CA ARG A 31 10.03 5.53 -0.26
C ARG A 31 9.17 6.74 0.09
N ALA A 32 9.00 7.64 -0.87
CA ALA A 32 8.08 8.76 -0.73
C ALA A 32 6.67 8.24 -0.40
N SER A 33 6.08 8.80 0.66
CA SER A 33 4.73 8.47 1.10
C SER A 33 3.71 8.76 0.01
N HIS A 34 2.64 7.98 -0.02
CA HIS A 34 1.43 8.34 -0.75
C HIS A 34 0.50 9.15 0.13
N TRP A 35 -0.33 9.96 -0.52
CA TRP A 35 -1.40 10.69 0.11
C TRP A 35 -2.70 10.24 -0.51
N MET A 36 -3.62 9.78 0.32
CA MET A 36 -4.93 9.30 -0.11
C MET A 36 -6.00 10.00 0.71
N CYS A 37 -7.20 10.15 0.15
CA CYS A 37 -8.33 10.57 0.97
C CYS A 37 -8.57 9.56 2.11
N GLU A 38 -9.25 10.01 3.16
CA GLU A 38 -9.57 9.21 4.35
C GLU A 38 -10.22 7.87 3.98
N GLU A 39 -11.21 7.88 3.08
CA GLU A 39 -11.92 6.64 2.69
C GLU A 39 -11.01 5.63 1.98
N CYS A 40 -10.16 6.07 1.06
CA CYS A 40 -9.21 5.19 0.39
C CYS A 40 -8.16 4.64 1.36
N THR A 41 -7.77 5.44 2.35
CA THR A 41 -6.84 5.00 3.40
C THR A 41 -7.46 3.94 4.29
N ASP A 42 -8.71 4.14 4.70
CA ASP A 42 -9.45 3.19 5.53
C ASP A 42 -9.61 1.83 4.83
N ILE A 43 -9.93 1.84 3.53
CA ILE A 43 -9.97 0.61 2.71
C ILE A 43 -8.60 -0.08 2.67
N ALA A 44 -7.54 0.67 2.38
CA ALA A 44 -6.19 0.10 2.28
C ALA A 44 -5.78 -0.56 3.62
N LEU A 45 -5.93 0.16 4.74
CA LEU A 45 -5.59 -0.36 6.07
C LEU A 45 -6.45 -1.57 6.46
N SER A 46 -7.74 -1.55 6.10
CA SER A 46 -8.63 -2.69 6.35
C SER A 46 -8.23 -3.93 5.56
N LEU A 47 -7.83 -3.76 4.29
CA LEU A 47 -7.31 -4.85 3.46
C LEU A 47 -5.99 -5.40 4.00
N GLU A 48 -5.08 -4.52 4.41
CA GLU A 48 -3.82 -4.91 5.08
C GLU A 48 -4.08 -5.70 6.36
N ALA A 49 -5.02 -5.25 7.20
CA ALA A 49 -5.37 -5.89 8.47
C ALA A 49 -5.91 -7.32 8.30
N VAL A 50 -6.53 -7.64 7.16
CA VAL A 50 -6.97 -9.01 6.82
C VAL A 50 -5.91 -9.82 6.05
N GLY A 51 -4.69 -9.29 5.91
CA GLY A 51 -3.58 -9.95 5.23
C GLY A 51 -3.61 -9.85 3.70
N PHE A 52 -4.48 -9.04 3.13
CA PHE A 52 -4.44 -8.70 1.72
C PHE A 52 -3.40 -7.60 1.50
N CYS A 53 -2.67 -7.60 0.38
CA CYS A 53 -1.69 -6.55 0.09
C CYS A 53 -2.34 -5.42 -0.73
N PRO A 54 -2.76 -4.30 -0.11
CA PRO A 54 -3.31 -3.17 -0.84
C PRO A 54 -2.18 -2.48 -1.62
N LYS A 55 -2.17 -2.65 -2.94
CA LYS A 55 -1.28 -1.86 -3.80
C LYS A 55 -1.75 -0.41 -3.76
N THR A 56 -1.16 0.41 -2.88
CA THR A 56 -1.59 1.79 -2.55
C THR A 56 -1.51 2.80 -3.72
N TRP A 57 -1.01 2.39 -4.88
CA TRP A 57 -1.04 3.17 -6.14
C TRP A 57 -2.20 2.79 -7.07
N LEU A 58 -2.99 1.77 -6.72
CA LEU A 58 -4.18 1.37 -7.46
C LEU A 58 -5.44 1.98 -6.84
N ASP A 59 -6.57 1.81 -7.53
CA ASP A 59 -7.89 2.14 -7.01
C ASP A 59 -8.23 1.19 -5.84
N GLN A 60 -8.31 1.75 -4.63
CA GLN A 60 -8.58 0.98 -3.41
C GLN A 60 -10.00 0.39 -3.40
N ARG A 61 -10.98 1.07 -4.02
CA ARG A 61 -12.36 0.55 -4.12
C ARG A 61 -12.42 -0.66 -5.05
N ALA A 62 -11.65 -0.64 -6.13
CA ALA A 62 -11.53 -1.79 -7.03
C ALA A 62 -10.86 -2.99 -6.32
N LEU A 63 -9.80 -2.74 -5.54
CA LEU A 63 -9.14 -3.79 -4.75
C LEU A 63 -10.08 -4.40 -3.70
N LEU A 64 -10.89 -3.59 -3.00
CA LEU A 64 -11.89 -4.09 -2.07
C LEU A 64 -12.92 -4.98 -2.77
N LYS A 65 -13.38 -4.57 -3.94
CA LYS A 65 -14.31 -5.37 -4.75
C LYS A 65 -13.69 -6.72 -5.13
N GLU A 66 -12.45 -6.70 -5.62
CA GLU A 66 -11.70 -7.93 -5.96
C GLU A 66 -11.58 -8.85 -4.73
N TYR A 67 -11.20 -8.30 -3.58
CA TYR A 67 -11.08 -9.08 -2.35
C TYR A 67 -12.39 -9.78 -1.98
N VAL A 68 -13.51 -9.05 -2.02
CA VAL A 68 -14.84 -9.60 -1.70
C VAL A 68 -15.24 -10.70 -2.69
N GLU A 69 -15.00 -10.49 -3.98
CA GLU A 69 -15.38 -11.43 -5.04
C GLU A 69 -14.55 -12.73 -5.00
N VAL A 70 -13.25 -12.63 -4.71
CA VAL A 70 -12.33 -13.77 -4.76
C VAL A 70 -12.27 -14.53 -3.43
N TYR A 71 -12.30 -13.83 -2.30
CA TYR A 71 -11.97 -14.41 -0.98
C TYR A 71 -13.17 -14.52 -0.02
N VAL A 72 -14.19 -13.66 -0.14
CA VAL A 72 -15.32 -13.64 0.81
C VAL A 72 -16.53 -14.43 0.30
N LYS A 73 -16.91 -14.27 -0.97
CA LYS A 73 -18.14 -14.88 -1.54
C LYS A 73 -18.00 -16.37 -1.93
N ARG A 74 -17.12 -17.12 -1.27
CA ARG A 74 -16.86 -18.52 -1.62
C ARG A 74 -17.80 -19.50 -0.91
#